data_AF-A0A951NW17-F1
#
_entry.id   AF-A0A951NW17-F1
#
_cell.length_a   1.000
_cell.length_b   1.000
_cell.length_c   1.000
_cell.angle_alpha   90.00
_cell.angle_beta   90.00
_cell.angle_gamma   90.00
#
_symmetry.space_group_name_H-M   'P 1'
#
loop_
_entity.id
_entity.type
_entity.pdbx_description
1 polymer ?
#
loop_
_entity_poly.entity_id
_entity_poly.type
_entity_poly.pdbx_seq_one_letter_code
_entity_poly.pdbx_strand_id
1 'polypeptide(L)'
;MATATLVARRNQNLYRQPTKVVMGPTSATFVVIALVAVLALLYLNQITKTSVFGYKSAALSVQLDQIKSDERDMNVEAARLTSIQAVQQSAAAKAMVPTTQITYAK
;
A
#
# COMPACT_ATOMS: atom_id res chain seq x y z
N MET A 1 -62.46 -34.92 35.94
CA MET A 1 -62.08 -33.96 34.87
C MET A 1 -62.89 -32.70 35.07
N ALA A 2 -62.31 -31.66 35.66
CA ALA A 2 -62.98 -30.39 35.91
C ALA A 2 -62.36 -29.34 34.98
N THR A 3 -63.10 -28.98 33.94
CA THR A 3 -62.76 -27.91 33.00
C THR A 3 -62.92 -26.57 33.70
N ALA A 4 -61.80 -25.90 34.00
CA ALA A 4 -61.81 -24.54 34.50
C ALA A 4 -62.22 -23.59 33.36
N THR A 5 -63.48 -23.17 33.36
CA THR A 5 -63.96 -22.10 32.49
C THR A 5 -63.41 -20.77 33.02
N LEU A 6 -62.41 -20.24 32.32
CA LEU A 6 -61.91 -18.88 32.52
C LEU A 6 -63.03 -17.89 32.16
N VAL A 7 -63.80 -17.48 33.17
CA VAL A 7 -64.69 -16.33 33.06
C VAL A 7 -63.82 -15.07 33.05
N ALA A 8 -63.46 -14.62 31.85
CA ALA A 8 -62.87 -13.31 31.65
C ALA A 8 -63.91 -12.26 32.08
N ARG A 9 -63.71 -11.65 33.27
CA ARG A 9 -64.59 -10.60 33.78
C ARG A 9 -64.49 -9.37 32.87
N ARG A 10 -65.64 -8.84 32.45
CA ARG A 10 -65.75 -7.61 31.65
C ARG A 10 -65.18 -6.44 32.46
N ASN A 11 -64.33 -5.62 31.82
CA ASN A 11 -63.64 -4.44 32.38
C ASN A 11 -62.38 -4.70 33.24
N GLN A 12 -61.57 -5.70 32.89
CA GLN A 12 -60.17 -5.75 33.34
C GLN A 12 -59.30 -5.12 32.26
N ASN A 13 -58.81 -3.91 32.52
CA ASN A 13 -57.89 -3.22 31.63
C ASN A 13 -56.50 -3.89 31.77
N LEU A 14 -56.24 -4.95 30.99
CA LEU A 14 -54.94 -5.60 30.93
C LEU A 14 -53.94 -4.65 30.25
N TYR A 15 -53.33 -3.77 31.04
CA TYR A 15 -52.18 -3.01 30.59
C TYR A 15 -50.98 -3.96 30.52
N ARG A 16 -50.66 -4.44 29.32
CA ARG A 16 -49.45 -5.20 29.06
C ARG A 16 -48.27 -4.24 29.13
N GLN A 17 -47.54 -4.26 30.24
CA GLN A 17 -46.32 -3.48 30.39
C GLN A 17 -45.33 -3.92 29.30
N PRO A 18 -44.92 -3.04 28.37
CA PRO A 18 -43.94 -3.42 27.37
C PRO A 18 -42.65 -3.74 28.12
N THR A 19 -42.10 -4.93 27.89
CA THR A 19 -40.77 -5.29 28.38
C THR A 19 -39.76 -4.38 27.69
N LYS A 20 -39.50 -3.21 28.27
CA LYS A 20 -38.34 -2.40 27.92
C LYS A 20 -37.14 -3.21 28.37
N VAL A 21 -36.39 -3.74 27.40
CA VAL A 21 -35.05 -4.26 27.66
C VAL A 21 -34.21 -3.05 28.06
N VAL A 22 -34.24 -2.73 29.35
CA VAL A 22 -33.44 -1.64 29.91
C VAL A 22 -32.08 -2.23 30.20
N MET A 23 -31.12 -1.91 29.35
CA MET A 23 -29.73 -2.25 29.57
C MET A 23 -29.27 -1.55 30.85
N GLY A 24 -28.86 -2.34 31.85
CA GLY A 24 -28.37 -1.79 33.12
C GLY A 24 -27.10 -0.95 32.91
N PRO A 25 -26.83 0.04 33.78
CA PRO A 25 -25.71 0.97 33.62
C PRO A 25 -24.36 0.25 33.46
N THR A 26 -24.15 -0.87 34.15
CA THR A 26 -22.97 -1.73 34.01
C THR A 26 -22.85 -2.39 32.63
N SER A 27 -23.95 -2.91 32.08
CA SER A 27 -23.95 -3.53 30.74
C SER A 27 -23.63 -2.51 29.65
N ALA A 28 -24.14 -1.27 29.78
CA ALA A 28 -23.81 -0.18 28.87
C ALA A 28 -22.32 0.17 28.91
N THR A 29 -21.68 0.20 30.10
CA THR A 29 -20.24 0.47 30.21
C THR A 29 -19.39 -0.60 29.52
N PHE A 30 -19.73 -1.88 29.68
CA PHE A 30 -19.03 -2.97 29.00
C PHE A 30 -19.13 -2.86 27.49
N VAL A 31 -20.28 -2.43 26.95
CA VAL A 31 -20.42 -2.20 25.50
C VAL A 31 -19.56 -1.04 25.04
N VAL A 32 -19.46 0.05 25.80
CA VAL A 32 -18.56 1.16 25.46
C VAL A 32 -17.11 0.69 25.43
N ILE A 33 -16.67 -0.08 26.43
CA ILE A 33 -15.31 -0.64 26.48
C ILE A 33 -15.06 -1.54 25.27
N ALA A 34 -16.01 -2.42 24.94
CA ALA A 34 -15.90 -3.30 23.79
C ALA A 34 -15.81 -2.51 22.46
N LEU A 35 -16.60 -1.44 22.31
CA LEU A 35 -16.53 -0.57 21.14
C LEU A 35 -15.17 0.13 21.02
N VAL A 36 -14.63 0.66 22.12
CA VAL A 36 -13.30 1.27 22.14
C VAL A 36 -12.23 0.25 21.77
N ALA A 37 -12.32 -0.98 22.29
CA ALA A 37 -11.38 -2.05 21.96
C ALA A 37 -11.42 -2.42 20.46
N VAL A 38 -12.61 -2.52 19.87
CA VAL A 38 -12.76 -2.78 18.43
C VAL A 38 -12.17 -1.64 17.61
N LEU A 39 -12.44 -0.38 17.98
CA LEU A 39 -11.87 0.78 17.30
C LEU A 39 -10.33 0.82 17.39
N ALA A 40 -9.77 0.47 18.55
CA ALA A 40 -8.32 0.37 18.74
C ALA A 40 -7.70 -0.71 17.83
N LEU A 41 -8.35 -1.87 17.70
CA LEU A 41 -7.90 -2.94 16.79
C LEU A 41 -8.00 -2.54 15.31
N LEU A 42 -9.05 -1.83 14.91
CA LEU A 42 -9.18 -1.30 13.56
C LEU A 42 -8.10 -0.25 13.25
N TYR A 43 -7.80 0.61 14.21
CA TYR A 43 -6.73 1.59 14.09
C TYR A 43 -5.35 0.92 13.91
N LEU A 44 -5.07 -0.13 14.71
CA LEU A 44 -3.83 -0.91 14.57
C LEU A 44 -3.71 -1.56 13.18
N ASN A 45 -4.81 -2.11 12.65
CA ASN A 45 -4.82 -2.70 11.30
C ASN A 45 -4.54 -1.65 10.21
N GLN A 46 -5.10 -0.44 10.34
CA GLN A 46 -4.78 0.67 9.45
C GLN A 46 -3.31 1.06 9.51
N ILE A 47 -2.70 1.09 10.70
CA ILE A 47 -1.27 1.34 10.85
C ILE A 47 -0.46 0.25 10.16
N THR A 48 -0.72 -1.03 10.42
CA THR A 48 0.04 -2.14 9.81
C THR A 48 -0.07 -2.13 8.29
N LYS A 49 -1.27 -1.91 7.73
CA LYS A 49 -1.44 -1.81 6.26
C LYS A 49 -0.73 -0.60 5.67
N THR A 50 -0.80 0.56 6.32
CA THR A 50 -0.13 1.79 5.87
C THR A 50 1.38 1.64 5.92
N SER A 51 1.94 1.05 6.99
CA SER A 51 3.36 0.75 7.08
C SER A 51 3.83 -0.18 5.96
N VAL A 52 3.11 -1.28 5.70
CA VAL A 52 3.45 -2.23 4.62
C VAL A 52 3.34 -1.59 3.23
N PHE A 53 2.32 -0.76 2.98
CA PHE A 53 2.19 -0.02 1.72
C PHE A 53 3.31 1.01 1.54
N GLY A 54 3.72 1.68 2.61
CA GLY A 54 4.87 2.59 2.60
C GLY A 54 6.16 1.89 2.18
N TYR A 55 6.47 0.72 2.75
CA TYR A 55 7.66 -0.05 2.38
C TYR A 55 7.63 -0.52 0.93
N LYS A 56 6.48 -1.00 0.44
CA LYS A 56 6.34 -1.43 -0.96
C LYS A 56 6.53 -0.26 -1.93
N SER A 57 5.97 0.91 -1.61
CA SER A 57 6.12 2.11 -2.45
C SER A 57 7.56 2.61 -2.46
N ALA A 58 8.23 2.62 -1.30
CA ALA A 58 9.64 3.02 -1.21
C ALA A 58 10.53 2.06 -2.00
N ALA A 59 10.33 0.75 -1.85
CA ALA A 59 11.07 -0.26 -2.61
C ALA A 59 10.86 -0.13 -4.13
N LEU A 60 9.63 0.13 -4.57
CA LEU A 60 9.32 0.35 -5.97
C LEU A 60 9.96 1.65 -6.52
N SER A 61 9.98 2.72 -5.71
CA SER A 61 10.66 3.97 -6.07
C SER A 61 12.17 3.75 -6.25
N VAL A 62 12.81 3.02 -5.34
CA VAL A 62 14.23 2.68 -5.43
C VAL A 62 14.53 1.87 -6.70
N GLN A 63 13.69 0.88 -7.03
CA GLN A 63 13.85 0.11 -8.27
C GLN A 63 13.68 0.97 -9.51
N LEU A 64 12.71 1.88 -9.51
CA LEU A 64 12.47 2.80 -10.62
C LEU A 64 13.65 3.75 -10.81
N ASP A 65 14.21 4.28 -9.73
CA ASP A 65 15.39 5.15 -9.79
C ASP A 65 16.62 4.39 -10.29
N GLN A 66 16.80 3.13 -9.88
CA GLN A 66 17.88 2.27 -10.41
C GLN A 66 17.73 2.05 -11.91
N ILE A 67 16.54 1.64 -12.38
CA ILE A 67 16.28 1.40 -13.80
C ILE A 67 16.52 2.67 -14.62
N LYS A 68 16.11 3.83 -14.11
CA LYS A 68 16.39 5.12 -14.76
C LYS A 68 17.87 5.48 -14.76
N SER A 69 18.64 5.05 -13.76
CA SER A 69 20.10 5.24 -13.78
C SER A 69 20.72 4.38 -14.88
N ASP A 70 20.38 3.09 -14.90
CA ASP A 70 20.89 2.14 -15.87
C ASP A 70 20.55 2.57 -17.31
N GLU A 71 19.33 3.08 -17.54
CA GLU A 71 18.93 3.61 -18.85
C GLU A 71 19.78 4.81 -19.27
N ARG A 72 20.09 5.73 -18.35
CA ARG A 72 20.97 6.88 -18.65
C ARG A 72 22.38 6.41 -18.99
N ASP A 73 22.92 5.47 -18.23
CA ASP A 73 24.26 4.93 -18.47
C ASP A 73 24.33 4.22 -19.84
N MET A 74 23.32 3.41 -20.18
CA MET A 74 23.22 2.77 -21.50
C MET A 74 23.12 3.81 -22.63
N ASN A 75 22.36 4.89 -22.46
CA ASN A 75 22.24 5.94 -23.45
C ASN A 75 23.56 6.70 -23.66
N VAL A 76 24.31 6.96 -22.58
CA VAL A 76 25.64 7.58 -22.66
C VAL A 76 26.61 6.67 -23.41
N GLU A 77 26.62 5.38 -23.09
CA GLU A 77 27.51 4.43 -23.78
C GLU A 77 27.13 4.26 -25.25
N ALA A 78 25.83 4.23 -25.57
CA ALA A 78 25.37 4.20 -26.96
C ALA A 78 25.80 5.45 -27.74
N ALA A 79 25.69 6.64 -27.14
CA ALA A 79 26.16 7.89 -27.74
C ALA A 79 27.69 7.88 -27.93
N ARG A 80 28.43 7.31 -26.98
CA ARG A 80 29.88 7.14 -27.05
C ARG A 80 30.28 6.21 -28.19
N LEU A 81 29.64 5.05 -28.31
CA LEU A 81 29.86 4.09 -29.40
C LEU A 81 29.54 4.73 -30.75
N THR A 82 28.45 5.48 -30.85
CA THR A 82 28.07 6.22 -32.07
C THR A 82 29.14 7.26 -32.43
N SER A 83 29.66 7.99 -31.44
CA SER A 83 30.72 8.98 -31.65
C SER A 83 32.01 8.33 -32.14
N ILE A 84 32.41 7.19 -31.55
CA ILE A 84 33.57 6.41 -31.98
C ILE A 84 33.38 5.93 -33.43
N GLN A 85 32.19 5.41 -33.76
CA GLN A 85 31.89 4.95 -35.11
C GLN A 85 31.93 6.09 -36.13
N ALA A 86 31.41 7.26 -35.78
CA ALA A 86 31.48 8.47 -36.61
C ALA A 86 32.92 8.93 -36.84
N VAL A 87 33.76 8.91 -35.79
CA VAL A 87 35.20 9.24 -35.90
C VAL A 87 35.92 8.24 -36.80
N GLN A 88 35.69 6.93 -36.64
CA GLN A 88 36.27 5.92 -37.52
C GLN A 88 35.85 6.08 -38.99
N GLN A 89 34.62 6.49 -39.25
CA GLN A 89 34.12 6.71 -40.61
C GLN A 89 34.54 8.05 -41.22
N SER A 90 35.10 8.96 -40.42
CA SER A 90 35.53 10.29 -40.87
C SER A 90 36.65 10.21 -41.90
N ALA A 91 36.67 11.20 -42.81
CA ALA A 91 37.70 11.29 -43.85
C ALA A 91 39.12 11.40 -43.27
N ALA A 92 39.27 12.04 -42.10
CA ALA A 92 40.54 12.16 -41.40
C ALA A 92 41.06 10.81 -40.90
N ALA A 93 40.19 9.97 -40.32
CA ALA A 93 40.58 8.62 -39.87
C ALA A 93 40.86 7.68 -41.05
N LYS A 94 40.09 7.77 -42.14
CA LYS A 94 40.31 6.98 -43.36
C LYS A 94 41.61 7.34 -44.10
N ALA A 95 42.10 8.56 -43.92
CA ALA A 95 43.37 9.01 -44.49
C ALA A 95 44.59 8.63 -43.62
N MET A 96 44.39 8.03 -42.44
CA MET A 96 45.51 7.57 -41.59
C MET A 96 46.10 6.28 -42.13
N VAL A 97 47.44 6.22 -42.20
CA VAL A 97 48.19 5.02 -42.57
C VAL A 97 48.56 4.26 -41.29
N PRO A 98 48.34 2.93 -41.22
CA PRO A 98 48.72 2.15 -40.05
C PRO A 98 50.23 2.20 -39.83
N THR A 99 50.64 2.63 -38.64
CA THR A 99 52.03 2.69 -38.18
C THR A 99 52.23 1.71 -37.03
N THR A 100 53.29 0.89 -37.10
CA THR A 100 53.65 -0.11 -36.09
C THR A 100 54.67 0.39 -35.07
N GLN A 101 55.16 1.62 -35.20
CA GLN A 101 56.13 2.19 -34.26
C GLN A 101 55.55 3.41 -33.53
N ILE A 102 55.51 3.29 -32.19
CA ILE A 102 55.06 4.34 -31.27
C ILE A 102 56.29 5.19 -30.93
N THR A 103 56.42 6.36 -31.56
CA THR A 103 57.47 7.34 -31.22
C THR A 103 56.86 8.42 -30.33
N TYR A 104 57.39 8.53 -29.11
CA TYR A 104 57.03 9.60 -28.19
C TYR A 104 57.83 10.86 -28.53
N ALA A 105 57.14 12.00 -28.61
CA ALA A 105 57.80 13.29 -28.64
C ALA A 105 58.51 13.52 -27.28
N LYS A 106 59.79 13.88 -27.34
CA LYS A 106 60.63 14.16 -26.18
C LYS A 106 60.23 15.46 -25.49
#